data_AF-A0A4V6KR94-F1
#
_entry.id   AF-A0A4V6KR94-F1
#
_cell.length_a   1.000
_cell.length_b   1.000
_cell.length_c   1.000
_cell.angle_alpha   90.00
_cell.angle_beta   90.00
_cell.angle_gamma   90.00
#
_symmetry.space_group_name_H-M   'P 1'
#
loop_
_entity.id
_entity.type
_entity.pdbx_description
1 polymer ?
#
loop_
_entity_poly.entity_id
_entity_poly.type
_entity_poly.pdbx_seq_one_letter_code
_entity_poly.pdbx_strand_id
1 'polypeptide(L)' 'MIVNNMEDIQIDRKKIEQWISEGYDVIQDGKLLKVDGNLQEFLAQFADEEESKTYLLQELITWPEEELKKL' A
#
# COMPACT_ATOMS: atom_id res chain seq x y z
N MET A 1 -20.71 19.72 2.31
CA MET A 1 -19.70 19.47 1.26
C MET A 1 -18.47 18.93 1.95
N ILE A 2 -18.27 17.62 1.93
CA ILE A 2 -16.97 17.05 2.28
C ILE A 2 -16.30 16.76 0.96
N VAL A 3 -15.29 17.56 0.62
CA VAL A 3 -14.43 17.33 -0.54
C VAL A 3 -13.44 16.23 -0.15
N ASN A 4 -13.88 14.97 -0.21
CA ASN A 4 -12.94 13.86 -0.30
C ASN A 4 -12.42 13.85 -1.73
N ASN A 5 -11.46 14.75 -2.01
CA ASN A 5 -10.49 14.52 -3.07
C ASN A 5 -9.73 13.26 -2.63
N MET A 6 -10.27 12.09 -2.98
CA MET A 6 -9.49 10.87 -3.09
C MET A 6 -8.41 11.19 -4.12
N GLU A 7 -7.28 11.69 -3.63
CA GLU A 7 -6.05 11.66 -4.37
C GLU A 7 -5.84 10.18 -4.65
N ASP A 8 -6.17 9.78 -5.88
CA ASP A 8 -5.71 8.56 -6.51
C ASP A 8 -4.19 8.60 -6.33
N ILE A 9 -3.70 7.96 -5.27
CA ILE A 9 -2.27 7.92 -4.99
C ILE A 9 -1.73 7.09 -6.12
N GLN A 10 -1.26 7.74 -7.18
CA GLN A 10 -0.57 7.05 -8.26
C GLN A 10 0.64 6.38 -7.59
N ILE A 11 0.52 5.06 -7.42
CA ILE A 11 1.53 4.18 -6.86
C ILE A 11 2.52 3.95 -8.00
N ASP A 12 3.50 4.84 -8.10
CA ASP A 12 4.63 4.65 -9.01
C ASP A 12 5.72 3.83 -8.34
N ARG A 13 6.44 3.03 -9.14
CA ARG A 13 7.60 2.26 -8.68
C ARG A 13 8.58 3.13 -7.87
N LYS A 14 8.85 4.34 -8.35
CA LYS A 14 9.73 5.32 -7.69
C LYS A 14 9.24 5.75 -6.31
N LYS A 15 7.93 5.91 -6.14
CA LYS A 15 7.31 6.22 -4.84
C LYS A 15 7.42 5.02 -3.91
N ILE A 16 7.15 3.82 -4.42
CA ILE A 16 7.32 2.56 -3.67
C ILE A 16 8.75 2.43 -3.15
N GLU A 17 9.78 2.65 -3.99
CA GLU A 17 11.18 2.64 -3.55
C GLU A 17 11.46 3.66 -2.46
N GLN A 18 10.90 4.87 -2.62
CA GLN A 18 11.06 5.92 -1.62
C GLN A 18 10.43 5.49 -0.28
N TRP A 19 9.22 4.93 -0.31
CA TRP A 19 8.52 4.47 0.88
C TRP A 19 9.25 3.32 1.58
N ILE A 20 9.74 2.34 0.83
CA ILE A 20 10.60 1.27 1.38
C ILE A 20 11.84 1.89 2.03
N SER A 21 12.44 2.91 1.40
CA SER A 21 13.61 3.60 1.94
C SER A 21 13.30 4.47 3.18
N GLU A 22 12.08 4.98 3.31
CA GLU A 22 11.57 5.68 4.49
C GLU A 22 11.17 4.70 5.62
N GLY A 23 11.15 3.41 5.31
CA GLY A 23 10.82 2.32 6.23
C GLY A 23 9.33 2.06 6.32
N TYR A 24 8.58 2.29 5.24
CA TYR A 24 7.23 1.77 5.06
C TYR A 24 7.30 0.37 4.46
N ASP A 25 6.35 -0.48 4.85
CA ASP A 25 6.30 -1.88 4.40
C ASP A 25 5.07 -2.17 3.55
N VAL A 26 3.99 -1.42 3.76
CA VAL A 26 2.65 -1.77 3.26
C VAL A 26 1.88 -0.54 2.82
N ILE A 27 1.00 -0.71 1.83
CA ILE A 27 -0.01 0.26 1.43
C ILE A 27 -1.39 -0.39 1.51
N GLN A 28 -2.32 0.24 2.21
CA GLN A 28 -3.70 -0.22 2.38
C GLN A 28 -4.64 0.89 1.95
N ASP A 29 -5.48 0.62 0.94
CA ASP A 29 -6.44 1.61 0.43
C ASP A 29 -5.75 2.96 0.10
N GLY A 30 -4.57 2.89 -0.54
CA GLY A 30 -3.72 4.05 -0.83
C GLY A 30 -2.92 4.60 0.37
N LYS A 31 -3.18 4.19 1.61
CA LYS A 31 -2.48 4.68 2.80
C LYS A 31 -1.23 3.88 3.11
N LEU A 32 -0.11 4.60 3.27
CA LEU A 32 1.17 4.00 3.65
C LEU A 32 1.21 3.67 5.13
N LEU A 33 1.58 2.44 5.42
CA LEU A 33 1.65 1.89 6.76
C LEU A 33 3.06 1.39 7.02
N LYS A 34 3.64 1.94 8.08
CA LYS A 34 4.91 1.50 8.62
C LYS A 34 4.61 0.38 9.63
N VAL A 35 5.05 -0.83 9.32
CA VAL A 35 4.85 -1.96 10.21
C VAL A 35 6.08 -2.10 11.09
N ASP A 36 5.98 -1.53 12.29
CA ASP A 36 6.97 -1.73 13.34
C ASP A 36 6.61 -3.04 14.07
N GLY A 37 6.87 -4.19 13.43
CA GLY A 37 6.52 -5.50 14.01
C GLY A 37 6.28 -6.64 13.00
N ASN A 38 5.46 -7.62 13.39
CA ASN A 38 5.13 -8.76 12.53
C ASN A 38 4.07 -8.35 11.50
N LEU A 39 4.53 -8.14 10.27
CA LEU A 39 3.70 -7.84 9.10
C LEU A 39 2.56 -8.83 8.89
N GLN A 40 2.76 -10.10 9.20
CA GLN A 40 1.73 -11.12 9.02
C GLN A 40 0.58 -10.93 10.01
N GLU A 41 0.87 -10.54 11.25
CA GLU A 41 -0.15 -10.18 12.24
C GLU A 41 -0.84 -8.87 11.91
N PHE A 42 -0.11 -7.91 11.31
CA PHE A 42 -0.68 -6.68 10.79
C PHE A 42 -1.64 -6.95 9.63
N LEU A 43 -1.29 -7.82 8.68
CA LEU A 43 -2.20 -8.19 7.60
C LEU A 43 -3.39 -9.01 8.10
N ALA A 44 -3.19 -9.88 9.10
CA ALA A 44 -4.25 -10.73 9.64
C ALA A 44 -5.39 -9.94 10.31
N GLN A 45 -5.09 -8.79 10.92
CA GLN A 45 -6.11 -7.92 11.53
C GLN A 45 -6.93 -7.13 10.49
N PHE A 46 -6.49 -7.05 9.23
CA PHE A 46 -7.27 -6.49 8.12
C PHE A 46 -7.86 -7.55 7.19
N ALA A 47 -7.50 -8.82 7.36
CA ALA A 47 -8.00 -9.92 6.54
C ALA A 47 -9.50 -10.22 6.78
N ASP A 48 -10.05 -9.81 7.93
CA ASP A 48 -11.48 -9.94 8.26
C ASP A 48 -12.36 -8.86 7.58
N GLU A 49 -11.77 -7.76 7.11
CA GLU A 49 -12.47 -6.77 6.29
C GLU A 49 -12.27 -7.12 4.82
N GLU A 50 -13.17 -7.92 4.24
CA GLU A 50 -13.13 -8.40 2.83
C GLU A 50 -12.92 -7.30 1.76
N GLU A 51 -13.00 -6.02 2.13
CA GLU A 51 -12.86 -4.87 1.23
C GLU A 51 -11.51 -4.14 1.34
N SER A 52 -10.70 -4.43 2.38
CA SER A 52 -9.43 -3.74 2.62
C SER A 52 -8.29 -4.33 1.77
N LYS A 53 -8.11 -3.81 0.55
CA LYS A 53 -6.99 -4.18 -0.32
C LYS A 53 -5.66 -3.69 0.25
N THR A 54 -4.94 -4.60 0.88
CA THR A 54 -3.62 -4.34 1.46
C THR A 54 -2.54 -4.95 0.57
N TYR A 55 -1.55 -4.14 0.18
CA TYR A 55 -0.45 -4.53 -0.70
C TYR A 55 0.89 -4.24 -0.06
N LEU A 56 1.81 -5.18 -0.19
CA LEU A 56 3.18 -5.04 0.29
C LEU A 56 3.99 -4.20 -0.67
N LEU A 57 4.71 -3.20 -0.17
CA LEU A 57 5.57 -2.37 -1.01
C LEU A 57 6.66 -3.20 -1.68
N GLN A 58 7.22 -4.18 -0.97
CA GLN A 58 8.15 -5.16 -1.53
C GLN A 58 7.55 -6.05 -2.62
N GLU A 59 6.23 -6.26 -2.65
CA GLU A 59 5.60 -6.96 -3.77
C GLU A 59 5.30 -5.98 -4.89
N LEU A 60 4.72 -4.83 -4.59
CA LEU A 60 4.40 -3.80 -5.58
C LEU A 60 5.63 -3.34 -6.37
N ILE A 61 6.81 -3.26 -5.74
CA ILE A 61 8.06 -2.91 -6.44
C ILE A 61 8.51 -3.97 -7.44
N THR A 62 8.05 -5.22 -7.27
CA THR A 62 8.30 -6.33 -8.19
C THR A 62 7.21 -6.45 -9.25
N TRP A 63 6.05 -5.80 -9.03
CA TRP A 63 4.96 -5.83 -9.98
C TRP A 63 5.28 -4.98 -11.22
N PRO A 64 4.79 -5.38 -12.40
CA PRO A 64 4.91 -4.58 -13.61
C PRO A 64 4.00 -3.33 -13.52
N GLU A 65 4.37 -2.27 -14.22
CA GLU A 65 3.64 -0.99 -14.24
C GLU A 65 2.16 -1.13 -14.65
N GLU A 66 1.82 -2.13 -15.48
CA GLU A 66 0.44 -2.43 -15.86
C GLU A 66 -0.43 -2.84 -14.68
N GLU A 67 0.13 -3.57 -13.71
CA GLU A 67 -0.60 -4.01 -12.53
C GLU A 67 -0.65 -2.90 -11.47
N LEU A 68 0.44 -2.11 -11.36
CA LEU A 68 0.44 -0.90 -10.52
C LEU A 68 -0.61 0.12 -10.98
N LYS A 69 -0.86 0.22 -12.29
CA LYS A 69 -1.92 1.10 -12.84
C LYS A 69 -3.35 0.62 -12.61
N LYS A 70 -3.55 -0.62 -12.15
CA LYS A 70 -4.88 -1.16 -11.82
C LYS A 70 -5.25 -0.96 -10.34
N LEU A 71 -4.32 -0.46 -9.54
CA LEU A 71 -4.49 -0.12 -8.13
C LEU A 71 -4.96 1.32 -7.99
#